data_AF-A0A970D1Q2-F1
#
_entry.id   AF-A0A970D1Q2-F1
#
_cell.length_a   1.000
_cell.length_b   1.000
_cell.length_c   1.000
_cell.angle_alpha   90.00
_cell.angle_beta   90.00
_cell.angle_gamma   90.00
#
_symmetry.space_group_name_H-M   'P 1'
#
loop_
_entity.id
_entity.type
_entity.pdbx_description
1 polymer ?
#
loop_
_entity_poly.entity_id
_entity_poly.type
_entity_poly.pdbx_seq_one_letter_code
_entity_poly.pdbx_strand_id
1 'polypeptide(L)'
;AHEKAVRLAGLKAAAYLGKLAKGVEPDEVEVFETPSLKEGILKYPDLPRVAYVQMLQTQGLLHDTYVYGVDMKQSLTTMLYPTELMDGAVVSGNCVSACDKNTTYHHLNNPVVQDLFAKHGTELNFVGVIITNENVYLADKERSSDWSAKLAEFLGVDGVIISQEGFGNPDTDLIMNCKKIEAKGIKTVIITDEYAGRDGASQSLADADASADAVVTAGNANMLVSLPPMEKVIGHPEVANVIAGGFEGSLQQDGTIVVELQAITGATNELGFNRLSAR
;
A
#
# COMPACT_ATOMS: atom_id res chain seq x y z
N ALA A 1 24.55 8.29 -2.53
CA ALA A 1 25.51 7.28 -2.01
C ALA A 1 25.02 6.63 -0.72
N HIS A 2 24.66 7.43 0.30
CA HIS A 2 24.18 6.91 1.59
C HIS A 2 22.93 6.02 1.49
N GLU A 3 21.84 6.49 0.88
CA GLU A 3 20.62 5.68 0.69
C GLU A 3 20.91 4.31 0.06
N LYS A 4 21.62 4.32 -1.08
CA LYS A 4 21.99 3.08 -1.78
C LYS A 4 22.73 2.10 -0.86
N ALA A 5 23.64 2.60 -0.01
CA ALA A 5 24.38 1.77 0.93
C ALA A 5 23.45 1.17 2.02
N VAL A 6 22.55 1.98 2.59
CA VAL A 6 21.58 1.52 3.60
C VAL A 6 20.61 0.49 3.01
N ARG A 7 20.08 0.74 1.81
CA ARG A 7 19.17 -0.18 1.12
C ARG A 7 19.85 -1.51 0.80
N LEU A 8 21.08 -1.48 0.27
CA LEU A 8 21.85 -2.71 0.01
C LEU A 8 22.21 -3.44 1.30
N ALA A 9 22.46 -2.74 2.41
CA ALA A 9 22.68 -3.39 3.70
C ALA A 9 21.42 -4.11 4.18
N GLY A 10 20.25 -3.48 4.08
CA GLY A 10 18.95 -4.09 4.39
C GLY A 10 18.67 -5.33 3.54
N LEU A 11 18.85 -5.24 2.22
CA LEU A 11 18.68 -6.37 1.31
C LEU A 11 19.62 -7.55 1.62
N LYS A 12 20.89 -7.26 1.94
CA LYS A 12 21.86 -8.29 2.33
C LYS A 12 21.49 -8.94 3.66
N ALA A 13 21.00 -8.16 4.63
CA ALA A 13 20.53 -8.69 5.91
C ALA A 13 19.30 -9.58 5.71
N ALA A 14 18.31 -9.12 4.94
CA ALA A 14 17.13 -9.91 4.61
C ALA A 14 17.50 -11.23 3.89
N ALA A 15 18.38 -11.18 2.89
CA ALA A 15 18.86 -12.38 2.19
C ALA A 15 19.68 -13.32 3.10
N TYR A 16 20.46 -12.79 4.04
CA TYR A 16 21.18 -13.59 5.02
C TYR A 16 20.22 -14.32 5.96
N LEU A 17 19.20 -13.63 6.48
CA LEU A 17 18.18 -14.23 7.34
C LEU A 17 17.33 -15.25 6.57
N GLY A 18 16.89 -14.92 5.35
CA GLY A 18 16.07 -15.82 4.52
C GLY A 18 16.77 -17.14 4.18
N LYS A 19 18.10 -17.18 4.11
CA LYS A 19 18.85 -18.43 3.91
C LYS A 19 18.63 -19.45 5.04
N LEU A 20 18.30 -19.01 6.25
CA LEU A 20 18.00 -19.90 7.36
C LEU A 20 16.71 -20.71 7.12
N ALA A 21 15.80 -20.21 6.27
CA ALA A 21 14.54 -20.88 5.94
C ALA A 21 14.64 -21.89 4.79
N LYS A 22 15.77 -21.96 4.06
CA LYS A 22 15.87 -22.75 2.81
C LYS A 22 15.55 -24.25 2.96
N GLY A 23 15.81 -24.82 4.12
CA GLY A 23 15.56 -26.24 4.42
C GLY A 23 14.47 -26.48 5.46
N VAL A 24 13.72 -25.44 5.82
CA VAL A 24 12.61 -25.55 6.78
C VAL A 24 11.40 -26.10 6.04
N GLU A 25 10.77 -27.13 6.60
CA GLU A 25 9.48 -27.63 6.11
C GLU A 25 8.40 -26.59 6.46
N PRO A 26 7.62 -26.10 5.49
CA PRO A 26 6.59 -25.11 5.76
C PRO A 26 5.42 -25.73 6.54
N ASP A 27 4.84 -24.97 7.47
CA ASP A 27 3.65 -25.38 8.22
C ASP A 27 2.41 -25.47 7.30
N GLU A 28 2.36 -24.63 6.26
CA GLU A 28 1.27 -24.54 5.29
C GLU A 28 1.81 -24.30 3.88
N VAL A 29 1.15 -24.89 2.89
CA VAL A 29 1.43 -24.68 1.47
C VAL A 29 0.15 -24.32 0.76
N GLU A 30 0.11 -23.10 0.24
CA GLU A 30 -0.97 -22.61 -0.61
C GLU A 30 -0.53 -22.60 -2.08
N VAL A 31 -1.48 -22.83 -2.98
CA VAL A 31 -1.23 -22.83 -4.43
C VAL A 31 -2.13 -21.80 -5.08
N PHE A 32 -1.50 -20.82 -5.74
CA PHE A 32 -2.19 -19.75 -6.45
C PHE A 32 -2.19 -20.03 -7.96
N GLU A 33 -3.37 -20.17 -8.55
CA GLU A 33 -3.51 -20.29 -10.00
C GLU A 33 -3.58 -18.89 -10.64
N THR A 34 -2.67 -18.63 -11.59
CA THR A 34 -2.65 -17.39 -12.38
C THR A 34 -2.86 -17.70 -13.86
N PRO A 35 -4.11 -17.95 -14.31
CA PRO A 35 -4.37 -18.17 -15.73
C PRO A 35 -4.01 -16.94 -16.54
N SER A 36 -3.65 -17.12 -17.82
CA SER A 36 -3.56 -15.97 -18.73
C SER A 36 -4.92 -15.30 -18.87
N LEU A 37 -4.95 -14.03 -19.29
CA LEU A 37 -6.20 -13.29 -19.51
C LEU A 37 -7.20 -14.07 -20.37
N LYS A 38 -6.74 -14.69 -21.46
CA LYS A 38 -7.58 -15.50 -22.35
C LYS A 38 -8.14 -16.73 -21.64
N GLU A 39 -7.30 -17.46 -20.90
CA GLU A 39 -7.73 -18.66 -20.18
C GLU A 39 -8.71 -18.31 -19.06
N GLY A 40 -8.47 -17.24 -18.31
CA GLY A 40 -9.38 -16.76 -17.27
C GLY A 40 -10.76 -16.43 -17.83
N ILE A 41 -10.84 -15.72 -18.95
CA ILE A 41 -12.11 -15.40 -19.63
C ILE A 41 -12.87 -16.67 -20.03
N LEU A 42 -12.17 -17.69 -20.55
CA LEU A 42 -12.79 -18.93 -20.98
C LEU A 42 -13.21 -19.83 -19.81
N LYS A 43 -12.42 -19.85 -18.73
CA LYS A 43 -12.66 -20.67 -17.55
C LYS A 43 -13.77 -20.09 -16.67
N TYR A 44 -13.89 -18.76 -16.61
CA TYR A 44 -14.83 -18.03 -15.76
C TYR A 44 -15.66 -17.01 -16.56
N PRO A 45 -16.48 -17.47 -17.54
CA PRO A 45 -17.18 -16.57 -18.45
C PRO A 45 -18.24 -15.69 -17.78
N ASP A 46 -18.78 -16.15 -16.64
CA ASP A 46 -19.90 -15.49 -15.95
C ASP A 46 -19.45 -14.69 -14.70
N LEU A 47 -18.16 -14.73 -14.34
CA LEU A 47 -17.64 -14.00 -13.18
C LEU A 47 -17.15 -12.60 -13.56
N PRO A 48 -17.37 -11.59 -12.72
CA PRO A 48 -16.84 -10.25 -12.95
C PRO A 48 -15.31 -10.29 -12.95
N ARG A 49 -14.71 -9.64 -13.94
CA ARG A 49 -13.26 -9.54 -14.07
C ARG A 49 -12.78 -8.36 -13.25
N VAL A 50 -11.90 -8.64 -12.29
CA VAL A 50 -11.41 -7.63 -11.35
C VAL A 50 -9.91 -7.50 -11.48
N ALA A 51 -9.41 -6.27 -11.56
CA ALA A 51 -7.98 -5.97 -11.44
C ALA A 51 -7.70 -5.20 -10.14
N TYR A 52 -6.43 -5.12 -9.78
CA TYR A 52 -5.97 -4.33 -8.65
C TYR A 52 -4.95 -3.30 -9.13
N VAL A 53 -5.21 -2.01 -8.92
CA VAL A 53 -4.24 -0.94 -9.11
C VAL A 53 -3.51 -0.72 -7.79
N GLN A 54 -2.27 -1.16 -7.73
CA GLN A 54 -1.38 -0.90 -6.61
C GLN A 54 -0.52 0.32 -6.92
N MET A 55 -0.75 1.41 -6.20
CA MET A 55 0.08 2.60 -6.29
C MET A 55 1.37 2.37 -5.50
N LEU A 56 2.49 2.82 -6.07
CA LEU A 56 3.82 2.66 -5.51
C LEU A 56 4.45 4.03 -5.30
N GLN A 57 4.95 4.24 -4.09
CA GLN A 57 5.54 5.50 -3.69
C GLN A 57 6.77 5.87 -4.55
N THR A 58 6.74 7.03 -5.21
CA THR A 58 7.80 7.50 -6.14
C THR A 58 8.16 8.99 -5.95
N GLN A 59 8.20 9.41 -4.69
CA GLN A 59 8.35 10.82 -4.31
C GLN A 59 9.79 11.27 -4.07
N GLY A 60 10.78 10.41 -4.34
CA GLY A 60 12.21 10.73 -4.28
C GLY A 60 12.95 10.03 -3.14
N LEU A 61 14.04 10.67 -2.69
CA LEU A 61 15.03 10.10 -1.77
C LEU A 61 14.39 9.36 -0.59
N LEU A 62 14.76 8.10 -0.39
CA LEU A 62 14.23 7.17 0.63
C LEU A 62 12.77 6.74 0.45
N HIS A 63 11.97 7.39 -0.39
CA HIS A 63 10.55 7.08 -0.62
C HIS A 63 10.34 6.19 -1.83
N ASP A 64 11.26 6.22 -2.80
CA ASP A 64 11.11 5.49 -4.05
C ASP A 64 11.07 3.97 -3.82
N THR A 65 9.99 3.36 -4.30
CA THR A 65 9.76 1.92 -4.34
C THR A 65 10.37 1.34 -5.62
N TYR A 66 10.96 0.14 -5.50
CA TYR A 66 11.70 -0.53 -6.57
C TYR A 66 10.91 -1.73 -7.07
N VAL A 67 10.86 -1.89 -8.38
CA VAL A 67 10.27 -3.07 -9.04
C VAL A 67 11.37 -3.76 -9.84
N TYR A 68 11.62 -5.04 -9.54
CA TYR A 68 12.73 -5.82 -10.12
C TYR A 68 14.10 -5.12 -10.01
N GLY A 69 14.32 -4.41 -8.90
CA GLY A 69 15.57 -3.69 -8.63
C GLY A 69 15.75 -2.40 -9.42
N VAL A 70 14.74 -1.97 -10.18
CA VAL A 70 14.68 -0.66 -10.84
C VAL A 70 13.74 0.24 -10.05
N ASP A 71 14.16 1.47 -9.80
CA ASP A 71 13.32 2.49 -9.20
C ASP A 71 12.07 2.71 -10.08
N MET A 72 10.87 2.52 -9.50
CA MET A 72 9.61 2.54 -10.23
C MET A 72 9.37 3.90 -10.90
N LYS A 73 9.93 4.98 -10.35
CA LYS A 73 9.88 6.33 -10.93
C LYS A 73 10.44 6.41 -12.35
N GLN A 74 11.30 5.47 -12.72
CA GLN A 74 11.90 5.37 -14.05
C GLN A 74 11.06 4.51 -15.02
N SER A 75 9.94 3.96 -14.56
CA SER A 75 9.03 3.12 -15.33
C SER A 75 7.69 3.80 -15.55
N LEU A 76 7.03 3.40 -16.63
CA LEU A 76 5.60 3.67 -16.82
C LEU A 76 4.78 2.66 -15.99
N THR A 77 3.51 2.99 -15.77
CA THR A 77 2.51 2.04 -15.25
C THR A 77 2.55 0.75 -16.08
N THR A 78 2.60 -0.41 -15.41
CA THR A 78 2.72 -1.73 -16.05
C THR A 78 1.96 -2.79 -15.25
N MET A 79 1.98 -4.03 -15.73
CA MET A 79 1.35 -5.18 -15.11
C MET A 79 2.36 -6.08 -14.40
N LEU A 80 1.92 -6.70 -13.31
CA LEU A 80 2.54 -7.86 -12.69
C LEU A 80 1.49 -8.98 -12.57
N TYR A 81 1.93 -10.23 -12.68
CA TYR A 81 1.21 -11.31 -12.05
C TYR A 81 1.16 -11.09 -10.54
N PRO A 82 0.05 -11.43 -9.87
CA PRO A 82 -0.06 -11.17 -8.44
C PRO A 82 0.99 -11.93 -7.60
N THR A 83 1.41 -13.12 -8.06
CA THR A 83 2.47 -13.92 -7.41
C THR A 83 3.85 -13.27 -7.50
N GLU A 84 4.10 -12.36 -8.45
CA GLU A 84 5.37 -11.63 -8.51
C GLU A 84 5.57 -10.76 -7.27
N LEU A 85 4.49 -10.26 -6.65
CA LEU A 85 4.58 -9.56 -5.37
C LEU A 85 5.09 -10.49 -4.26
N MET A 86 4.59 -11.73 -4.21
CA MET A 86 4.99 -12.77 -3.25
C MET A 86 6.44 -13.22 -3.46
N ASP A 87 6.93 -13.16 -4.70
CA ASP A 87 8.33 -13.42 -5.07
C ASP A 87 9.28 -12.25 -4.75
N GLY A 88 8.74 -11.12 -4.26
CA GLY A 88 9.51 -9.94 -3.89
C GLY A 88 9.88 -9.04 -5.06
N ALA A 89 9.05 -9.00 -6.12
CA ALA A 89 9.23 -8.08 -7.23
C ALA A 89 9.24 -6.62 -6.76
N VAL A 90 8.44 -6.29 -5.75
CA VAL A 90 8.32 -4.93 -5.19
C VAL A 90 9.09 -4.82 -3.88
N VAL A 91 10.07 -3.92 -3.87
CA VAL A 91 10.85 -3.56 -2.68
C VAL A 91 10.58 -2.11 -2.34
N SER A 92 9.79 -1.94 -1.28
CA SER A 92 9.36 -0.66 -0.71
C SER A 92 10.49 0.35 -0.51
N GLY A 93 10.20 1.61 -0.84
CA GLY A 93 10.83 2.77 -0.21
C GLY A 93 10.13 3.13 1.10
N ASN A 94 10.83 3.80 2.01
CA ASN A 94 10.24 4.23 3.27
C ASN A 94 9.43 5.52 3.10
N CYS A 95 8.15 5.51 3.50
CA CYS A 95 7.35 6.73 3.71
C CYS A 95 7.88 7.58 4.90
N VAL A 96 7.48 8.86 4.98
CA VAL A 96 7.76 9.72 6.15
C VAL A 96 6.92 9.29 7.35
N SER A 97 5.60 9.21 7.18
CA SER A 97 4.65 8.73 8.18
C SER A 97 4.88 7.26 8.44
N ALA A 98 4.85 6.80 9.69
CA ALA A 98 5.11 5.40 9.99
C ALA A 98 3.87 4.53 9.72
N CYS A 99 2.69 5.04 10.01
CA CYS A 99 1.43 4.31 9.97
C CYS A 99 1.00 3.80 8.59
N ASP A 100 1.26 4.57 7.54
CA ASP A 100 0.88 4.34 6.15
C ASP A 100 2.02 3.70 5.32
N LYS A 101 3.04 3.15 5.99
CA LYS A 101 4.15 2.47 5.30
C LYS A 101 3.70 1.14 4.71
N ASN A 102 3.85 0.98 3.40
CA ASN A 102 3.81 -0.33 2.76
C ASN A 102 5.22 -0.92 2.72
N THR A 103 5.67 -1.55 3.81
CA THR A 103 6.99 -2.19 3.85
C THR A 103 7.12 -3.31 2.81
N THR A 104 8.35 -3.76 2.52
CA THR A 104 8.56 -4.94 1.66
C THR A 104 7.80 -6.17 2.17
N TYR A 105 7.68 -6.31 3.50
CA TYR A 105 6.90 -7.37 4.10
C TYR A 105 5.40 -7.26 3.77
N HIS A 106 4.85 -6.04 3.76
CA HIS A 106 3.45 -5.82 3.39
C HIS A 106 3.19 -6.12 1.91
N HIS A 107 4.11 -5.76 1.00
CA HIS A 107 3.96 -6.11 -0.41
C HIS A 107 4.04 -7.62 -0.66
N LEU A 108 4.96 -8.33 0.01
CA LEU A 108 5.08 -9.79 -0.05
C LEU A 108 3.81 -10.50 0.45
N ASN A 109 3.16 -9.90 1.46
CA ASN A 109 1.98 -10.44 2.13
C ASN A 109 0.75 -9.53 1.90
N ASN A 110 0.57 -9.05 0.68
CA ASN A 110 -0.44 -8.03 0.38
C ASN A 110 -1.85 -8.61 0.63
N PRO A 111 -2.61 -8.11 1.63
CA PRO A 111 -3.92 -8.65 1.98
C PRO A 111 -4.94 -8.51 0.85
N VAL A 112 -4.88 -7.42 0.06
CA VAL A 112 -5.77 -7.23 -1.10
C VAL A 112 -5.56 -8.36 -2.11
N VAL A 113 -4.32 -8.75 -2.37
CA VAL A 113 -4.00 -9.84 -3.30
C VAL A 113 -4.41 -11.20 -2.74
N GLN A 114 -4.19 -11.45 -1.45
CA GLN A 114 -4.64 -12.68 -0.79
C GLN A 114 -6.16 -12.82 -0.88
N ASP A 115 -6.90 -11.76 -0.56
CA ASP A 115 -8.36 -11.74 -0.64
C ASP A 115 -8.89 -11.91 -2.06
N LEU A 116 -8.24 -11.31 -3.05
CA LEU A 116 -8.58 -11.47 -4.46
C LEU A 116 -8.33 -12.90 -4.95
N PHE A 117 -7.26 -13.56 -4.48
CA PHE A 117 -7.03 -14.98 -4.76
C PHE A 117 -8.07 -15.88 -4.09
N ALA A 118 -8.43 -15.62 -2.83
CA ALA A 118 -9.44 -16.40 -2.12
C ALA A 118 -10.82 -16.38 -2.82
N LYS A 119 -11.13 -15.29 -3.53
CA LYS A 119 -12.37 -15.09 -4.30
C LYS A 119 -12.23 -15.44 -5.79
N HIS A 120 -11.02 -15.75 -6.27
CA HIS A 120 -10.75 -16.04 -7.68
C HIS A 120 -11.39 -17.36 -8.11
N GLY A 121 -12.13 -17.34 -9.22
CA GLY A 121 -12.79 -18.51 -9.79
C GLY A 121 -14.08 -18.93 -9.10
N THR A 122 -14.48 -18.23 -8.03
CA THR A 122 -15.72 -18.48 -7.27
C THR A 122 -16.65 -17.28 -7.29
N GLU A 123 -16.16 -16.10 -6.91
CA GLU A 123 -16.94 -14.85 -6.85
C GLU A 123 -16.51 -13.85 -7.93
N LEU A 124 -15.22 -13.87 -8.30
CA LEU A 124 -14.64 -12.99 -9.31
C LEU A 124 -13.56 -13.71 -10.12
N ASN A 125 -13.21 -13.13 -11.27
CA ASN A 125 -12.04 -13.51 -12.04
C ASN A 125 -10.95 -12.45 -11.83
N PHE A 126 -10.03 -12.70 -10.89
CA PHE A 126 -8.87 -11.82 -10.66
C PHE A 126 -7.91 -11.85 -11.86
N VAL A 127 -7.80 -10.71 -12.55
CA VAL A 127 -7.08 -10.57 -13.82
C VAL A 127 -5.59 -10.28 -13.63
N GLY A 128 -5.21 -9.57 -12.56
CA GLY A 128 -3.82 -9.21 -12.30
C GLY A 128 -3.66 -7.87 -11.59
N VAL A 129 -2.40 -7.47 -11.40
CA VAL A 129 -2.03 -6.24 -10.70
C VAL A 129 -1.49 -5.22 -11.69
N ILE A 130 -2.12 -4.05 -11.75
CA ILE A 130 -1.60 -2.84 -12.39
C ILE A 130 -0.77 -2.12 -11.34
N ILE A 131 0.54 -1.98 -11.55
CA ILE A 131 1.37 -1.13 -10.71
C ILE A 131 1.50 0.26 -11.32
N THR A 132 1.31 1.30 -10.51
CA THR A 132 1.42 2.70 -10.95
C THR A 132 2.24 3.54 -9.98
N ASN A 133 2.65 4.73 -10.43
CA ASN A 133 3.50 5.63 -9.68
C ASN A 133 2.69 6.65 -8.87
N GLU A 134 3.20 7.01 -7.68
CA GLU A 134 2.78 8.19 -6.91
C GLU A 134 3.83 9.28 -7.04
N ASN A 135 3.66 10.13 -8.05
CA ASN A 135 4.62 11.17 -8.36
C ASN A 135 4.28 12.49 -7.64
N VAL A 136 5.26 13.38 -7.54
CA VAL A 136 5.07 14.72 -6.94
C VAL A 136 4.44 15.70 -7.92
N TYR A 137 4.84 15.64 -9.20
CA TYR A 137 4.41 16.61 -10.20
C TYR A 137 3.10 16.21 -10.86
N LEU A 138 2.15 17.16 -10.95
CA LEU A 138 0.82 16.92 -11.52
C LEU A 138 0.84 16.25 -12.90
N ALA A 139 1.72 16.70 -13.82
CA ALA A 139 1.81 16.12 -15.15
C ALA A 139 2.23 14.63 -15.14
N ASP A 140 3.01 14.20 -14.14
CA ASP A 140 3.39 12.81 -13.97
C ASP A 140 2.25 11.98 -13.37
N LYS A 141 1.44 12.58 -12.46
CA LYS A 141 0.20 11.99 -11.93
C LYS A 141 -0.82 11.77 -13.06
N GLU A 142 -1.00 12.78 -13.91
CA GLU A 142 -1.88 12.72 -15.08
C GLU A 142 -1.46 11.59 -16.01
N ARG A 143 -0.16 11.52 -16.36
CA ARG A 143 0.38 10.46 -17.21
C ARG A 143 0.18 9.08 -16.58
N SER A 144 0.49 8.90 -15.29
CA SER A 144 0.44 7.60 -14.63
C SER A 144 -1.00 7.07 -14.53
N SER A 145 -1.94 7.95 -14.16
CA SER A 145 -3.36 7.64 -14.06
C SER A 145 -4.05 7.44 -15.43
N ASP A 146 -3.65 8.18 -16.47
CA ASP A 146 -4.10 7.91 -17.85
C ASP A 146 -3.71 6.51 -18.30
N TRP A 147 -2.48 6.09 -17.96
CA TRP A 147 -2.01 4.74 -18.25
C TRP A 147 -2.76 3.67 -17.44
N SER A 148 -3.03 3.90 -16.15
CA SER A 148 -3.82 2.98 -15.33
C SER A 148 -5.22 2.78 -15.90
N ALA A 149 -5.91 3.87 -16.24
CA ALA A 149 -7.25 3.83 -16.84
C ALA A 149 -7.24 3.13 -18.21
N LYS A 150 -6.24 3.43 -19.05
CA LYS A 150 -6.06 2.76 -20.33
C LYS A 150 -5.83 1.25 -20.17
N LEU A 151 -5.00 0.83 -19.22
CA LEU A 151 -4.72 -0.59 -18.99
C LEU A 151 -5.95 -1.33 -18.45
N ALA A 152 -6.69 -0.73 -17.51
CA ALA A 152 -7.95 -1.28 -17.02
C ALA A 152 -8.97 -1.47 -18.17
N GLU A 153 -9.16 -0.45 -19.01
CA GLU A 153 -10.01 -0.52 -20.21
C GLU A 153 -9.50 -1.56 -21.22
N PHE A 154 -8.19 -1.64 -21.43
CA PHE A 154 -7.58 -2.58 -22.37
C PHE A 154 -7.75 -4.05 -21.96
N LEU A 155 -7.65 -4.33 -20.65
CA LEU A 155 -7.96 -5.63 -20.06
C LEU A 155 -9.48 -5.91 -20.05
N GLY A 156 -10.27 -4.86 -20.24
CA GLY A 156 -11.72 -4.86 -20.31
C GLY A 156 -12.39 -5.12 -18.97
N VAL A 157 -11.70 -4.99 -17.83
CA VAL A 157 -12.20 -5.42 -16.51
C VAL A 157 -13.51 -4.74 -16.12
N ASP A 158 -14.30 -5.43 -15.30
CA ASP A 158 -15.60 -4.94 -14.81
C ASP A 158 -15.42 -4.09 -13.54
N GLY A 159 -14.37 -4.37 -12.75
CA GLY A 159 -14.03 -3.61 -11.55
C GLY A 159 -12.54 -3.52 -11.25
N VAL A 160 -12.16 -2.51 -10.48
CA VAL A 160 -10.79 -2.24 -10.03
C VAL A 160 -10.77 -1.87 -8.55
N ILE A 161 -9.96 -2.57 -7.77
CA ILE A 161 -9.57 -2.11 -6.43
C ILE A 161 -8.33 -1.21 -6.58
N ILE A 162 -8.26 -0.10 -5.85
CA ILE A 162 -7.11 0.83 -5.91
C ILE A 162 -6.63 1.07 -4.48
N SER A 163 -5.35 0.87 -4.19
CA SER A 163 -4.77 1.23 -2.89
C SER A 163 -3.62 2.22 -3.07
N GLN A 164 -3.54 3.20 -2.19
CA GLN A 164 -2.43 4.17 -2.14
C GLN A 164 -1.31 3.74 -1.17
N GLU A 165 -0.23 4.50 -1.14
CA GLU A 165 0.79 4.50 -0.09
C GLU A 165 1.09 5.93 0.36
N GLY A 166 0.79 6.23 1.62
CA GLY A 166 0.95 7.55 2.21
C GLY A 166 -0.25 8.46 1.99
N PHE A 167 -0.13 9.70 2.49
CA PHE A 167 -1.24 10.65 2.56
C PHE A 167 -0.90 12.02 1.94
N GLY A 168 -1.94 12.79 1.64
CA GLY A 168 -1.83 14.16 1.16
C GLY A 168 -1.49 14.25 -0.33
N ASN A 169 -0.22 14.07 -0.70
CA ASN A 169 0.16 14.09 -2.12
C ASN A 169 -0.40 12.87 -2.90
N PRO A 170 -0.30 11.62 -2.38
CA PRO A 170 -0.90 10.43 -3.00
C PRO A 170 -2.43 10.50 -3.15
N ASP A 171 -3.14 11.22 -2.27
CA ASP A 171 -4.60 11.32 -2.35
C ASP A 171 -5.07 11.84 -3.72
N THR A 172 -4.34 12.81 -4.30
CA THR A 172 -4.60 13.28 -5.67
C THR A 172 -4.39 12.19 -6.72
N ASP A 173 -3.36 11.34 -6.58
CA ASP A 173 -3.16 10.21 -7.48
C ASP A 173 -4.30 9.19 -7.35
N LEU A 174 -4.72 8.89 -6.12
CA LEU A 174 -5.77 7.93 -5.81
C LEU A 174 -7.10 8.35 -6.43
N ILE A 175 -7.52 9.58 -6.16
CA ILE A 175 -8.76 10.15 -6.70
C ILE A 175 -8.69 10.29 -8.22
N MET A 176 -7.53 10.64 -8.78
CA MET A 176 -7.35 10.73 -10.23
C MET A 176 -7.44 9.36 -10.92
N ASN A 177 -6.84 8.31 -10.35
CA ASN A 177 -6.99 6.94 -10.85
C ASN A 177 -8.46 6.51 -10.79
N CYS A 178 -9.12 6.68 -9.64
CA CYS A 178 -10.55 6.38 -9.43
C CYS A 178 -11.42 7.05 -10.50
N LYS A 179 -11.33 8.37 -10.61
CA LYS A 179 -12.13 9.18 -11.55
C LYS A 179 -11.93 8.77 -13.01
N LYS A 180 -10.68 8.56 -13.43
CA LYS A 180 -10.38 8.22 -14.82
C LYS A 180 -10.81 6.80 -15.17
N ILE A 181 -10.73 5.85 -14.22
CA ILE A 181 -11.19 4.48 -14.42
C ILE A 181 -12.73 4.44 -14.44
N GLU A 182 -13.44 5.11 -13.52
CA GLU A 182 -14.91 5.24 -13.56
C GLU A 182 -15.41 5.90 -14.84
N ALA A 183 -14.68 6.89 -15.37
CA ALA A 183 -15.01 7.52 -16.65
C ALA A 183 -14.94 6.55 -17.86
N LYS A 184 -14.31 5.38 -17.70
CA LYS A 184 -14.32 4.27 -18.68
C LYS A 184 -15.49 3.29 -18.47
N GLY A 185 -16.37 3.54 -17.51
CA GLY A 185 -17.47 2.66 -17.15
C GLY A 185 -17.07 1.45 -16.30
N ILE A 186 -15.86 1.48 -15.70
CA ILE A 186 -15.31 0.42 -14.86
C ILE A 186 -15.51 0.81 -13.41
N LYS A 187 -16.04 -0.10 -12.59
CA LYS A 187 -16.30 0.18 -11.18
C LYS A 187 -15.04 0.19 -10.34
N THR A 188 -14.97 1.10 -9.38
CA THR A 188 -13.79 1.29 -8.52
C THR A 188 -14.13 1.18 -7.05
N VAL A 189 -13.21 0.64 -6.28
CA VAL A 189 -13.18 0.74 -4.82
C VAL A 189 -11.80 1.22 -4.43
N ILE A 190 -11.72 2.30 -3.65
CA ILE A 190 -10.45 2.82 -3.17
C ILE A 190 -10.18 2.41 -1.73
N ILE A 191 -8.92 2.12 -1.42
CA ILE A 191 -8.43 1.83 -0.08
C ILE A 191 -7.41 2.91 0.29
N THR A 192 -7.62 3.55 1.44
CA THR A 192 -6.84 4.69 1.92
C THR A 192 -6.83 4.70 3.46
N ASP A 193 -6.07 5.59 4.07
CA ASP A 193 -6.23 5.95 5.48
C ASP A 193 -6.80 7.37 5.61
N GLU A 194 -7.02 7.81 6.84
CA GLU A 194 -7.61 9.12 7.10
C GLU A 194 -6.69 9.99 7.94
N TYR A 195 -6.55 11.26 7.55
CA TYR A 195 -5.93 12.30 8.35
C TYR A 195 -6.98 13.32 8.78
N ALA A 196 -7.93 12.84 9.60
CA ALA A 196 -9.15 13.56 9.98
C ALA A 196 -9.01 14.36 11.29
N GLY A 197 -7.79 14.57 11.79
CA GLY A 197 -7.55 15.18 13.10
C GLY A 197 -7.91 14.26 14.26
N ARG A 198 -7.51 14.63 15.48
CA ARG A 198 -7.59 13.76 16.67
C ARG A 198 -9.02 13.37 17.07
N ASP A 199 -9.98 14.22 16.74
CA ASP A 199 -11.41 14.01 16.97
C ASP A 199 -12.12 13.39 15.76
N GLY A 200 -11.43 13.19 14.64
CA GLY A 200 -11.98 12.65 13.40
C GLY A 200 -12.94 13.59 12.67
N ALA A 201 -12.95 14.89 13.01
CA ALA A 201 -13.91 15.85 12.45
C ALA A 201 -13.37 16.68 11.28
N SER A 202 -12.08 16.57 10.96
CA SER A 202 -11.46 17.27 9.83
C SER A 202 -11.71 16.53 8.52
N GLN A 203 -11.53 17.21 7.39
CA GLN A 203 -11.54 16.57 6.08
C GLN A 203 -10.43 15.52 6.01
N SER A 204 -10.81 14.25 5.80
CA SER A 204 -9.90 13.10 5.90
C SER A 204 -8.83 13.05 4.81
N LEU A 205 -9.19 13.38 3.56
CA LEU A 205 -8.33 13.29 2.38
C LEU A 205 -8.07 14.67 1.78
N ALA A 206 -6.89 14.88 1.22
CA ALA A 206 -6.53 16.14 0.57
C ALA A 206 -7.28 16.38 -0.75
N ASP A 207 -7.74 15.32 -1.41
CA ASP A 207 -8.53 15.37 -2.64
C ASP A 207 -9.79 14.49 -2.51
N ALA A 208 -10.83 14.82 -3.26
CA ALA A 208 -12.09 14.08 -3.29
C ALA A 208 -12.85 14.33 -4.60
N ASP A 209 -13.53 13.31 -5.11
CA ASP A 209 -14.40 13.42 -6.27
C ASP A 209 -15.66 12.56 -6.06
N ALA A 210 -16.80 12.98 -6.60
CA ALA A 210 -18.07 12.26 -6.43
C ALA A 210 -18.06 10.85 -7.05
N SER A 211 -17.11 10.56 -7.95
CA SER A 211 -16.89 9.21 -8.48
C SER A 211 -16.27 8.24 -7.48
N ALA A 212 -15.61 8.72 -6.43
CA ALA A 212 -15.09 7.89 -5.35
C ALA A 212 -16.19 7.60 -4.30
N ASP A 213 -17.23 6.88 -4.72
CA ASP A 213 -18.41 6.57 -3.90
C ASP A 213 -18.30 5.25 -3.12
N ALA A 214 -17.24 4.48 -3.35
CA ALA A 214 -16.87 3.28 -2.59
C ALA A 214 -15.45 3.39 -2.02
N VAL A 215 -15.37 3.66 -0.71
CA VAL A 215 -14.11 3.92 0.01
C VAL A 215 -13.99 2.98 1.20
N VAL A 216 -12.84 2.33 1.34
CA VAL A 216 -12.46 1.56 2.52
C VAL A 216 -11.32 2.30 3.22
N THR A 217 -11.51 2.63 4.50
CA THR A 217 -10.49 3.27 5.32
C THR A 217 -9.74 2.27 6.19
N ALA A 218 -8.42 2.41 6.25
CA ALA A 218 -7.53 1.70 7.17
C ALA A 218 -7.46 2.34 8.56
N GLY A 219 -8.17 3.46 8.79
CA GLY A 219 -8.29 4.15 10.07
C GLY A 219 -7.72 5.57 10.06
N ASN A 220 -8.01 6.31 11.13
CA ASN A 220 -7.54 7.69 11.31
C ASN A 220 -6.14 7.74 11.94
N ALA A 221 -5.15 8.18 11.17
CA ALA A 221 -3.76 8.30 11.58
C ALA A 221 -3.55 9.30 12.74
N ASN A 222 -4.45 10.27 12.90
CA ASN A 222 -4.36 11.28 13.96
C ASN A 222 -4.96 10.83 15.31
N MET A 223 -5.51 9.63 15.41
CA MET A 223 -6.05 9.14 16.69
C MET A 223 -4.94 9.06 17.74
N LEU A 224 -5.18 9.66 18.91
CA LEU A 224 -4.24 9.55 20.03
C LEU A 224 -4.28 8.16 20.66
N VAL A 225 -3.10 7.62 20.93
CA VAL A 225 -2.88 6.40 21.69
C VAL A 225 -1.92 6.64 22.83
N SER A 226 -2.09 5.87 23.90
CA SER A 226 -1.21 5.87 25.07
C SER A 226 -0.51 4.53 25.16
N LEU A 227 0.81 4.54 24.98
CA LEU A 227 1.68 3.38 25.11
C LEU A 227 2.25 3.36 26.53
N PRO A 228 2.11 2.24 27.26
CA PRO A 228 2.60 2.15 28.64
C PRO A 228 4.14 2.21 28.70
N PRO A 229 4.71 2.59 29.85
CA PRO A 229 6.15 2.54 30.05
C PRO A 229 6.66 1.10 29.92
N MET A 230 7.80 0.94 29.26
CA MET A 230 8.44 -0.35 29.02
C MET A 230 9.64 -0.54 29.94
N GLU A 231 9.83 -1.75 30.46
CA GLU A 231 10.99 -2.11 31.29
C GLU A 231 12.32 -1.91 30.52
N LYS A 232 12.29 -2.13 29.20
CA LYS A 232 13.44 -1.98 28.32
C LYS A 232 13.09 -1.09 27.13
N VAL A 233 13.88 -0.04 26.94
CA VAL A 233 13.82 0.87 25.79
C VAL A 233 15.09 0.69 24.96
N ILE A 234 14.94 0.54 23.64
CA ILE A 234 16.05 0.48 22.69
C ILE A 234 16.01 1.74 21.83
N GLY A 235 17.11 2.47 21.79
CA GLY A 235 17.21 3.74 21.06
C GLY A 235 16.93 4.95 21.95
N HIS A 236 16.35 5.99 21.36
CA HIS A 236 16.24 7.34 21.90
C HIS A 236 14.76 7.69 22.18
N PRO A 237 14.22 7.44 23.39
CA PRO A 237 12.80 7.68 23.69
C PRO A 237 12.38 9.15 23.53
N GLU A 238 13.31 10.09 23.71
CA GLU A 238 13.08 11.53 23.55
C GLU A 238 12.58 11.92 22.14
N VAL A 239 12.85 11.09 21.14
CA VAL A 239 12.40 11.28 19.75
C VAL A 239 10.87 11.20 19.64
N ALA A 240 10.19 10.55 20.58
CA ALA A 240 8.72 10.53 20.65
C ALA A 240 8.11 11.94 20.69
N ASN A 241 8.84 12.96 21.17
CA ASN A 241 8.35 14.34 21.22
C ASN A 241 8.42 15.09 19.87
N VAL A 242 9.10 14.54 18.87
CA VAL A 242 9.39 15.25 17.60
C VAL A 242 9.16 14.41 16.35
N ILE A 243 8.94 13.10 16.49
CA ILE A 243 8.59 12.24 15.36
C ILE A 243 7.22 12.64 14.78
N ALA A 244 6.95 12.29 13.52
CA ALA A 244 5.61 12.41 12.96
C ALA A 244 4.59 11.65 13.84
N GLY A 245 3.47 12.30 14.17
CA GLY A 245 2.49 11.85 15.17
C GLY A 245 2.86 12.15 16.63
N GLY A 246 4.09 12.56 16.90
CA GLY A 246 4.55 13.03 18.20
C GLY A 246 4.42 14.54 18.36
N PHE A 247 4.48 15.01 19.60
CA PHE A 247 4.43 16.42 19.96
C PHE A 247 5.17 16.68 21.26
N GLU A 248 5.46 17.95 21.57
CA GLU A 248 6.07 18.31 22.84
C GLU A 248 5.24 17.78 24.02
N GLY A 249 5.85 16.95 24.86
CA GLY A 249 5.16 16.28 25.96
C GLY A 249 4.55 14.92 25.60
N SER A 250 4.85 14.35 24.42
CA SER A 250 4.49 12.96 24.11
C SER A 250 5.15 11.96 25.05
N LEU A 251 6.42 12.14 25.41
CA LEU A 251 7.10 11.32 26.42
C LEU A 251 6.82 11.89 27.83
N GLN A 252 6.06 11.14 28.62
CA GLN A 252 5.72 11.50 29.99
C GLN A 252 6.87 11.21 30.98
N GLN A 253 6.83 11.84 32.15
CA GLN A 253 7.84 11.65 33.20
C GLN A 253 7.90 10.22 33.75
N ASP A 254 6.78 9.49 33.70
CA ASP A 254 6.68 8.10 34.13
C ASP A 254 7.11 7.09 33.03
N GLY A 255 7.50 7.60 31.85
CA GLY A 255 7.90 6.80 30.69
C GLY A 255 6.75 6.41 29.75
N THR A 256 5.51 6.78 30.05
CA THR A 256 4.37 6.63 29.14
C THR A 256 4.61 7.46 27.87
N ILE A 257 4.19 6.95 26.71
CA ILE A 257 4.25 7.70 25.44
C ILE A 257 2.83 7.95 24.93
N VAL A 258 2.45 9.21 24.77
CA VAL A 258 1.19 9.63 24.16
C VAL A 258 1.47 10.25 22.79
N VAL A 259 1.05 9.58 21.74
CA VAL A 259 1.31 9.95 20.34
C VAL A 259 0.08 9.66 19.49
N GLU A 260 0.03 10.21 18.29
CA GLU A 260 -0.93 9.80 17.27
C GLU A 260 -0.53 8.43 16.68
N LEU A 261 -1.51 7.67 16.17
CA LEU A 261 -1.27 6.39 15.47
C LEU A 261 -0.23 6.52 14.36
N GLN A 262 -0.10 7.71 13.76
CA GLN A 262 0.92 8.08 12.79
C GLN A 262 2.36 7.65 13.17
N ALA A 263 2.67 7.60 14.47
CA ALA A 263 3.99 7.21 14.97
C ALA A 263 4.25 5.68 14.96
N ILE A 264 3.22 4.85 14.76
CA ILE A 264 3.30 3.39 14.83
C ILE A 264 3.38 2.80 13.43
N THR A 265 4.43 2.05 13.14
CA THR A 265 4.63 1.49 11.79
C THR A 265 3.50 0.57 11.35
N GLY A 266 2.89 0.85 10.20
CA GLY A 266 1.83 0.03 9.61
C GLY A 266 0.46 0.13 10.30
N ALA A 267 0.28 1.04 11.26
CA ALA A 267 -0.96 1.14 12.04
C ALA A 267 -2.20 1.49 11.21
N THR A 268 -2.04 2.25 10.12
CA THR A 268 -3.10 2.60 9.16
C THR A 268 -2.72 2.19 7.74
N ASN A 269 -1.94 1.12 7.60
CA ASN A 269 -1.47 0.63 6.32
C ASN A 269 -2.62 0.44 5.30
N GLU A 270 -2.52 1.09 4.14
CA GLU A 270 -3.59 1.15 3.13
C GLU A 270 -3.69 -0.10 2.26
N LEU A 271 -2.95 -1.16 2.58
CA LEU A 271 -3.19 -2.52 2.06
C LEU A 271 -4.09 -3.33 3.01
N GLY A 272 -4.48 -2.76 4.16
CA GLY A 272 -5.29 -3.44 5.18
C GLY A 272 -4.49 -4.30 6.14
N PHE A 273 -3.16 -4.12 6.24
CA PHE A 273 -2.29 -4.89 7.14
C PHE A 273 -2.35 -4.40 8.60
N ASN A 274 -3.55 -4.18 9.13
CA ASN A 274 -3.74 -3.68 10.49
C ASN A 274 -4.92 -4.39 11.19
N ARG A 275 -5.13 -4.07 12.47
CA ARG A 275 -6.20 -4.66 13.31
C ARG A 275 -7.29 -3.65 13.69
N LEU A 276 -7.29 -2.48 13.05
CA LEU A 276 -8.31 -1.48 13.29
C LEU A 276 -9.60 -1.93 12.62
N SER A 277 -10.72 -1.73 13.31
CA SER A 277 -12.04 -2.02 12.79
C SER A 277 -13.01 -0.99 13.33
N ALA A 278 -13.91 -0.48 12.49
CA ALA A 278 -15.09 0.23 12.98
C ALA A 278 -16.03 -0.74 13.72
N ARG A 279 -16.61 -0.30 14.83
CA ARG A 279 -17.68 -1.03 15.54
C ARG A 279 -19.04 -0.48 15.16
#